data_AF-A0A1D6MRS7-F1
#
_entry.id   AF-A0A1D6MRS7-F1
#
_cell.length_a   1.000
_cell.length_b   1.000
_cell.length_c   1.000
_cell.angle_alpha   90.00
_cell.angle_beta   90.00
_cell.angle_gamma   90.00
#
_symmetry.space_group_name_H-M   'P 1'
#
loop_
_entity.id
_entity.type
_entity.pdbx_description
1 polymer ?
#
loop_
_entity_poly.entity_id
_entity_poly.type
_entity_poly.pdbx_seq_one_letter_code
_entity_poly.pdbx_strand_id
1 'polypeptide(L)' 'MAKSKNHTAHNQSFKAHKNGIKKPKRHRQTSTKGVR' A
#
# COMPACT_ATOMS: atom_id res chain seq x y z
N MET A 1 19.87 22.87 -19.22
CA MET A 1 19.33 21.82 -18.35
C MET A 1 18.20 21.12 -19.11
N ALA A 2 18.44 19.89 -19.58
CA ALA A 2 17.42 19.15 -20.31
C ALA A 2 16.33 18.70 -19.32
N LYS A 3 15.06 19.02 -19.60
CA LYS A 3 13.95 18.66 -18.70
C LYS A 3 13.80 17.13 -18.67
N SER A 4 13.78 16.54 -17.48
CA SER A 4 13.42 15.14 -17.26
C SER A 4 11.93 15.01 -16.91
N LYS A 5 11.44 13.77 -16.85
CA LYS A 5 10.05 13.51 -16.46
C LYS A 5 9.85 13.84 -14.98
N ASN A 6 8.81 14.61 -14.66
CA ASN A 6 8.55 15.07 -13.29
C ASN A 6 8.01 13.97 -12.36
N HIS A 7 7.30 12.95 -12.89
CA HIS A 7 6.76 11.84 -12.10
C HIS A 7 6.34 10.64 -12.98
N THR A 8 6.41 9.42 -12.42
CA THR A 8 5.79 8.22 -13.03
C THR A 8 5.34 7.21 -11.97
N ALA A 9 4.15 6.62 -12.19
CA ALA A 9 3.67 5.45 -11.46
C ALA A 9 4.06 4.13 -12.16
N HIS A 10 4.91 4.18 -13.19
CA HIS A 10 5.37 2.99 -13.88
C HIS A 10 6.01 2.00 -12.89
N ASN A 11 5.67 0.71 -13.03
CA ASN A 11 6.14 -0.39 -12.19
C ASN A 11 5.63 -0.40 -10.73
N GLN A 12 4.80 0.56 -10.30
CA GLN A 12 4.25 0.55 -8.95
C GLN A 12 3.29 -0.62 -8.74
N SER A 13 2.34 -0.81 -9.67
CA SER A 13 1.39 -1.94 -9.61
C SER A 13 2.12 -3.28 -9.66
N PHE A 14 3.09 -3.44 -10.57
CA PHE A 14 3.87 -4.68 -10.67
C PHE A 14 4.57 -5.00 -9.34
N LYS A 15 5.25 -4.01 -8.73
CA LYS A 15 5.89 -4.16 -7.41
C LYS A 15 4.89 -4.50 -6.30
N ALA A 16 3.72 -3.83 -6.27
CA ALA A 16 2.68 -4.09 -5.27
C ALA A 16 2.15 -5.53 -5.35
N HIS A 17 2.06 -6.10 -6.55
CA HIS A 17 1.57 -7.46 -6.75
C HIS A 17 2.65 -8.54 -6.61
N LYS A 18 3.96 -8.22 -6.62
CA LYS A 18 5.04 -9.21 -6.46
C LYS A 18 4.89 -10.09 -5.21
N ASN A 19 4.50 -9.48 -4.09
CA ASN A 19 4.32 -10.17 -2.81
C ASN A 19 2.83 -10.36 -2.44
N GLY A 20 1.93 -10.00 -3.35
CA GLY A 20 0.48 -9.94 -3.13
C GLY A 20 0.06 -8.80 -2.20
N ILE A 21 -1.12 -8.23 -2.48
CA ILE A 21 -1.78 -7.26 -1.60
C ILE A 21 -2.59 -8.04 -0.56
N LYS A 22 -2.10 -8.06 0.69
CA LYS A 22 -2.71 -8.84 1.77
C LYS A 22 -3.95 -8.15 2.34
N LYS A 23 -5.02 -8.91 2.56
CA LYS A 23 -6.20 -8.45 3.30
C LYS A 23 -5.93 -8.45 4.80
N PRO A 24 -6.55 -7.54 5.58
CA PRO A 24 -6.47 -7.58 7.04
C PRO A 24 -7.07 -8.89 7.57
N LYS A 25 -6.54 -9.38 8.68
CA LYS A 25 -7.04 -10.60 9.34
C LYS A 25 -8.36 -10.30 10.03
N ARG A 26 -9.33 -11.20 9.90
CA ARG A 26 -10.59 -11.13 10.64
C ARG A 26 -10.35 -11.66 12.06
N HIS A 27 -10.63 -10.83 13.06
CA HIS A 27 -10.61 -11.20 14.47
C HIS A 27 -12.05 -11.27 15.01
N ARG A 28 -12.29 -12.07 16.06
CA ARG A 28 -13.61 -12.17 16.70
C ARG A 28 -14.06 -10.84 17.32
N GLN A 29 -13.11 -10.03 17.76
CA GLN A 29 -13.31 -8.72 18.36
C GLN A 29 -12.41 -7.70 17.64
N THR A 30 -12.86 -6.45 17.52
CA THR A 30 -12.07 -5.35 16.95
C THR A 30 -11.03 -4.84 17.95
N SER A 31 -10.02 -4.12 17.47
CA SER A 31 -9.03 -3.51 18.36
C SER A 31 -9.66 -2.36 19.15
N THR A 32 -9.44 -2.32 20.46
CA THR A 32 -9.85 -1.21 21.36
C THR A 32 -8.83 -0.06 21.39
N LYS A 33 -7.90 -0.01 20.43
CA LYS A 33 -6.87 1.03 20.38
C LYS A 33 -7.53 2.41 20.22
N GLY A 34 -7.38 3.27 21.23
CA GLY A 34 -7.93 4.63 21.24
C GLY A 34 -9.28 4.79 21.94
N VAL A 35 -9.85 3.72 22.52
CA VAL A 35 -11.04 3.83 23.37
C VAL A 35 -10.61 4.28 24.77
N ARG A 36 -10.86 5.55 25.08
CA ARG A 36 -10.85 6.16 26.41
C ARG A 36 -12.17 6.90 26.59
#